data_AF-Q9WW15-F1
#
_entry.id   AF-Q9WW15-F1
#
_cell.length_a   1.000
_cell.length_b   1.000
_cell.length_c   1.000
_cell.angle_alpha   90.00
_cell.angle_beta   90.00
_cell.angle_gamma   90.00
#
_symmetry.space_group_name_H-M   'P 1'
#
loop_
_entity.id
_entity.type
_entity.pdbx_description
1 polymer ?
#
loop_
_entity_poly.entity_id
_entity_poly.type
_entity_poly.pdbx_seq_one_letter_code
_entity_poly.pdbx_strand_id
1 'polypeptide(L)'
;AGKSTYIRQIALLVIMAQMGSFIPAKSAHIGMIDKIFTRIGAGDNLSKGMSTFMVEMAETANILHNATDRSLVILDEVGRGTSTYDGLAIAQSVVEYLLFTEGKKAKTL
;
A
#
# COMPACT_ATOMS: atom_id res chain seq x y z
N ALA A 1 10.40 -8.47 -12.69
CA ALA A 1 9.38 -9.51 -12.45
C ALA A 1 8.03 -8.81 -12.21
N GLY A 2 6.92 -9.29 -12.80
CA GLY A 2 5.64 -8.57 -12.93
C GLY A 2 4.84 -8.25 -11.65
N LYS A 3 5.45 -8.35 -10.47
CA LYS A 3 4.82 -8.11 -9.16
C LYS A 3 4.18 -6.72 -9.07
N SER A 4 4.96 -5.66 -9.31
CA SER A 4 4.46 -4.28 -9.23
C SER A 4 3.42 -3.98 -10.30
N THR A 5 3.49 -4.61 -11.48
CA THR A 5 2.46 -4.52 -12.52
C THR A 5 1.14 -5.13 -12.05
N TYR A 6 1.18 -6.33 -11.48
CA TYR A 6 0.00 -7.02 -10.95
C TYR A 6 -0.65 -6.23 -9.81
N ILE A 7 0.15 -5.72 -8.89
CA ILE A 7 -0.32 -4.90 -7.77
C ILE A 7 -1.01 -3.61 -8.25
N ARG A 8 -0.41 -2.90 -9.23
CA ARG A 8 -1.05 -1.71 -9.82
C ARG A 8 -2.34 -2.05 -10.55
N GLN A 9 -2.39 -3.20 -11.23
CA GLN A 9 -3.59 -3.66 -11.92
C GLN A 9 -4.77 -3.77 -10.95
N ILE A 10 -4.57 -4.34 -9.76
CA ILE A 10 -5.61 -4.42 -8.73
C ILE A 10 -6.18 -3.04 -8.38
N ALA A 11 -5.31 -2.06 -8.11
CA ALA A 11 -5.75 -0.70 -7.78
C ALA A 11 -6.59 -0.08 -8.91
N LEU A 12 -6.15 -0.26 -10.16
CA LEU A 12 -6.88 0.22 -11.34
C LEU A 12 -8.25 -0.46 -11.49
N LEU A 13 -8.35 -1.78 -11.28
CA LEU A 13 -9.62 -2.50 -11.33
C LEU A 13 -10.62 -1.97 -10.30
N VAL A 14 -10.17 -1.67 -9.08
CA VAL A 14 -11.02 -1.09 -8.03
C VAL A 14 -11.53 0.29 -8.42
N ILE A 15 -10.64 1.15 -8.93
CA ILE A 15 -11.00 2.51 -9.39
C ILE A 15 -12.04 2.42 -10.51
N MET A 16 -11.77 1.63 -11.55
CA MET A 16 -12.67 1.48 -12.69
C MET A 16 -14.05 0.96 -12.26
N ALA A 17 -14.10 -0.04 -11.38
CA ALA A 17 -15.35 -0.59 -10.86
C ALA A 17 -16.15 0.46 -10.07
N GLN A 18 -15.50 1.22 -9.19
CA GLN A 18 -16.18 2.28 -8.40
C GLN A 18 -16.58 3.51 -9.22
N MET A 19 -15.95 3.73 -10.37
CA MET A 19 -16.38 4.73 -11.36
C MET A 19 -17.61 4.28 -12.18
N GLY A 20 -18.05 3.02 -12.02
CA GLY A 20 -19.15 2.45 -12.81
C GLY A 20 -18.72 1.96 -14.19
N SER A 21 -17.42 1.81 -14.44
CA SER A 21 -16.89 1.27 -15.69
C SER A 21 -16.85 -0.26 -15.66
N PHE A 22 -16.97 -0.89 -16.83
CA PHE A 22 -16.61 -2.30 -16.99
C PHE A 22 -15.13 -2.49 -16.72
N ILE A 23 -14.78 -3.62 -16.09
CA ILE A 23 -13.39 -3.98 -15.81
C ILE A 23 -12.96 -5.21 -16.62
N PRO A 24 -11.68 -5.31 -17.01
CA PRO A 24 -11.15 -6.43 -17.77
C PRO A 24 -10.99 -7.69 -16.89
N ALA A 25 -12.12 -8.31 -16.54
CA ALA A 25 -12.20 -9.55 -15.79
C ALA A 25 -13.35 -10.42 -16.29
N LYS A 26 -13.19 -11.74 -16.25
CA LYS A 26 -14.29 -12.68 -16.55
C LYS A 26 -15.44 -12.57 -15.55
N SER A 27 -15.10 -12.33 -14.28
CA SER A 27 -16.02 -12.11 -13.17
C SER A 27 -15.27 -11.39 -12.05
N ALA A 28 -15.92 -10.48 -11.34
CA ALA A 28 -15.31 -9.79 -10.20
C ALA A 28 -16.35 -9.44 -9.14
N HIS A 29 -15.95 -9.54 -7.87
CA HIS A 29 -16.69 -9.01 -6.75
C HIS A 29 -15.79 -8.00 -6.02
N ILE A 30 -16.14 -6.72 -6.10
CA ILE A 30 -15.37 -5.62 -5.50
C ILE A 30 -16.27 -4.91 -4.51
N GLY A 31 -15.93 -4.99 -3.22
CA GLY A 31 -16.62 -4.23 -2.18
C GLY A 31 -16.22 -2.76 -2.22
N MET A 32 -17.03 -1.89 -1.61
CA MET A 32 -16.73 -0.47 -1.51
C MET A 32 -15.42 -0.22 -0.75
N ILE A 33 -14.50 0.45 -1.43
CA ILE A 33 -13.21 0.94 -0.92
C ILE A 33 -13.32 2.45 -0.73
N ASP A 34 -12.92 2.94 0.45
CA ASP A 34 -12.98 4.36 0.77
C ASP A 34 -11.74 5.13 0.25
N LYS A 35 -10.56 4.52 0.38
CA LYS A 35 -9.25 5.09 0.03
C LYS A 35 -8.33 4.00 -0.50
N ILE A 36 -7.51 4.35 -1.49
CA ILE A 36 -6.43 3.50 -2.01
C ILE A 36 -5.10 4.13 -1.63
N PHE A 37 -4.31 3.40 -0.85
CA PHE A 37 -2.96 3.80 -0.45
C PHE A 37 -1.94 2.94 -1.19
N THR A 38 -0.92 3.58 -1.75
CA THR A 38 0.16 2.88 -2.44
C THR A 38 1.51 3.37 -1.96
N ARG A 39 2.31 2.45 -1.45
CA ARG A 39 3.76 2.59 -1.31
C ARG A 39 4.39 1.61 -2.28
N ILE A 40 4.54 2.03 -3.54
CA ILE A 40 5.24 1.25 -4.56
C ILE A 40 6.54 1.99 -4.80
N GLY A 41 7.68 1.30 -4.65
CA GLY A 41 9.00 1.87 -4.89
C GLY A 41 9.05 2.58 -6.25
N ALA A 42 8.95 3.90 -6.25
CA ALA A 42 9.23 4.73 -7.40
C ALA A 42 10.72 5.03 -7.38
N GLY A 43 11.39 4.80 -8.51
CA GLY A 43 12.77 5.26 -8.70
C GLY A 43 12.85 6.75 -8.43
N ASP A 44 13.78 7.11 -7.54
CA ASP A 44 14.33 8.43 -7.28
C ASP A 44 13.39 9.63 -7.36
N ASN A 45 12.96 10.09 -6.19
CA ASN A 45 12.62 11.50 -5.98
C ASN A 45 13.59 12.07 -4.95
N LEU A 46 14.81 12.32 -5.41
CA LEU A 46 15.89 12.92 -4.62
C LEU A 46 15.63 14.43 -4.53
N SER A 47 14.76 14.87 -3.61
CA SER A 47 14.51 16.31 -3.42
C SER A 47 13.98 16.62 -2.01
N LYS A 48 14.60 17.63 -1.36
CA LYS A 48 14.30 18.30 -0.07
C LYS A 48 15.19 18.00 1.15
N GLY A 49 16.37 17.40 1.00
CA GLY A 49 17.32 17.24 2.11
C GLY A 49 16.93 16.20 3.16
N MET A 50 15.95 15.34 2.86
CA MET A 50 15.58 14.17 3.66
C MET A 50 16.15 12.89 3.02
N SER A 51 16.48 11.89 3.83
CA SER A 51 16.93 10.59 3.30
C SER A 51 15.77 9.84 2.64
N THR A 52 16.06 9.01 1.64
CA THR A 52 15.05 8.16 0.97
C THR A 52 14.29 7.30 1.99
N PHE A 53 14.98 6.80 3.01
CA PHE A 53 14.36 6.05 4.10
C PHE A 53 13.39 6.91 4.93
N MET A 54 13.75 8.17 5.25
CA MET A 54 12.87 9.07 5.99
C MET A 54 11.59 9.38 5.21
N VAL A 55 11.70 9.63 3.89
CA VAL A 55 10.52 9.85 3.03
C VAL A 55 9.63 8.62 3.01
N GLU A 56 10.22 7.42 2.88
CA GLU A 56 9.49 6.15 2.91
C GLU A 56 8.76 5.92 4.24
N MET A 57 9.41 6.24 5.37
CA MET A 57 8.79 6.12 6.69
C MET A 57 7.67 7.15 6.88
N ALA A 58 7.80 8.37 6.35
CA ALA A 58 6.74 9.36 6.38
C ALA A 58 5.52 8.94 5.53
N GLU A 59 5.75 8.38 4.34
CA GLU A 59 4.69 7.79 3.51
C GLU A 59 3.99 6.65 4.25
N THR A 60 4.75 5.74 4.85
CA THR A 60 4.23 4.61 5.62
C THR A 60 3.40 5.09 6.81
N ALA A 61 3.89 6.08 7.56
CA ALA A 61 3.15 6.67 8.68
C ALA A 61 1.83 7.31 8.23
N ASN A 62 1.82 8.00 7.08
CA ASN A 62 0.60 8.57 6.52
C ASN A 62 -0.43 7.48 6.15
N ILE A 63 0.01 6.36 5.59
CA ILE A 63 -0.85 5.21 5.31
C ILE A 63 -1.43 4.66 6.63
N LEU A 64 -0.58 4.37 7.61
CA LEU A 64 -1.01 3.80 8.89
C LEU A 64 -1.98 4.71 9.64
N HIS A 65 -1.80 6.03 9.59
CA HIS A 65 -2.66 6.98 10.29
C HIS A 65 -4.04 7.11 9.65
N ASN A 66 -4.12 7.01 8.31
CA ASN A 66 -5.33 7.32 7.56
C ASN A 66 -6.07 6.09 7.01
N ALA A 67 -5.46 4.91 7.03
CA ALA A 67 -6.09 3.67 6.61
C ALA A 67 -7.27 3.31 7.54
N THR A 68 -8.37 2.88 6.93
CA THR A 68 -9.57 2.36 7.61
C THR A 68 -9.74 0.88 7.28
N ASP A 69 -10.73 0.25 7.91
CA ASP A 69 -11.19 -1.11 7.59
C ASP A 69 -11.72 -1.29 6.15
N ARG A 70 -12.03 -0.18 5.45
CA ARG A 70 -12.47 -0.18 4.05
C ARG A 70 -11.40 0.31 3.09
N SER A 71 -10.18 0.59 3.57
CA SER A 71 -9.09 1.03 2.71
C SER A 71 -8.42 -0.15 2.02
N LEU A 72 -8.00 0.06 0.77
CA LEU A 72 -7.08 -0.81 0.06
C LEU A 72 -5.67 -0.27 0.26
N VAL A 73 -4.81 -1.06 0.92
CA VAL A 73 -3.42 -0.68 1.18
C VAL A 73 -2.48 -1.58 0.39
N ILE A 74 -1.62 -0.96 -0.41
CA ILE A 74 -0.61 -1.63 -1.21
C ILE A 74 0.77 -1.20 -0.71
N LEU A 75 1.56 -2.16 -0.25
CA LEU A 75 2.92 -1.96 0.23
C LEU A 75 3.90 -2.81 -0.60
N ASP A 76 4.93 -2.17 -1.15
CA ASP A 76 6.01 -2.83 -1.88
C ASP A 76 7.35 -2.31 -1.34
N GLU A 77 8.20 -3.23 -0.85
CA GLU A 77 9.56 -2.96 -0.38
C GLU A 77 9.69 -1.97 0.80
N VAL A 78 8.77 -2.04 1.78
CA VAL A 78 8.90 -1.28 3.03
C VAL A 78 10.11 -1.77 3.83
N GLY A 79 10.91 -0.84 4.35
CA GLY A 79 12.08 -1.12 5.18
C GLY A 79 13.38 -1.37 4.40
N ARG A 80 13.41 -1.15 3.08
CA ARG A 80 14.58 -1.45 2.24
C ARG A 80 15.79 -0.53 2.51
N GLY A 81 15.56 0.65 3.05
CA GLY A 81 16.59 1.68 3.27
C GLY A 81 17.37 1.60 4.58
N THR A 82 17.28 0.49 5.33
CA THR A 82 17.93 0.32 6.65
C THR A 82 18.58 -1.06 6.80
N SER A 83 19.11 -1.38 7.99
CA SER A 83 19.69 -2.69 8.30
C SER A 83 18.68 -3.82 8.07
N THR A 84 19.15 -5.02 7.71
CA THR A 84 18.26 -6.14 7.37
C THR A 84 17.28 -6.50 8.50
N TYR A 85 17.75 -6.49 9.75
CA TYR A 85 16.91 -6.80 10.90
C TYR A 85 15.91 -5.67 11.20
N ASP A 86 16.34 -4.41 11.10
CA ASP A 86 15.44 -3.27 11.30
C ASP A 86 14.38 -3.20 10.20
N GLY A 87 14.77 -3.47 8.95
CA GLY A 87 13.86 -3.47 7.81
C GLY A 87 12.79 -4.55 7.94
N LEU A 88 13.17 -5.77 8.35
CA LEU A 88 12.24 -6.85 8.60
C LEU A 88 11.30 -6.53 9.78
N ALA A 89 11.85 -6.01 10.88
CA ALA A 89 11.07 -5.63 12.05
C ALA A 89 10.02 -4.57 11.71
N ILE A 90 10.41 -3.53 10.96
CA ILE A 90 9.49 -2.49 10.47
C ILE A 90 8.42 -3.09 9.58
N ALA A 91 8.79 -3.89 8.58
CA ALA A 91 7.83 -4.50 7.65
C ALA A 91 6.80 -5.37 8.40
N GLN A 92 7.27 -6.19 9.35
CA GLN A 92 6.41 -7.03 10.16
C GLN A 92 5.46 -6.19 11.03
N SER A 93 5.97 -5.20 11.77
CA SER A 93 5.13 -4.35 12.63
C SER A 93 4.10 -3.55 11.84
N VAL A 94 4.45 -3.09 10.63
CA VAL A 94 3.52 -2.39 9.72
C VAL A 94 2.37 -3.30 9.29
N VAL A 95 2.69 -4.54 8.89
CA VAL A 95 1.68 -5.54 8.49
C VAL A 95 0.79 -5.92 9.67
N GLU A 96 1.38 -6.20 10.83
CA GLU A 96 0.64 -6.54 12.04
C GLU A 96 -0.31 -5.39 12.45
N TYR A 97 0.16 -4.15 12.37
CA TYR A 97 -0.65 -2.98 12.70
C TYR A 97 -1.86 -2.84 11.77
N LEU A 98 -1.70 -3.04 10.47
CA LEU A 98 -2.79 -2.96 9.48
C LEU A 98 -3.78 -4.12 9.58
N LEU A 99 -3.36 -5.29 10.07
CA LEU A 99 -4.23 -6.48 10.12
C LEU A 99 -4.96 -6.63 11.46
N PHE A 100 -4.28 -6.32 12.56
CA PHE A 100 -4.75 -6.69 13.90
C PHE A 100 -5.22 -5.51 14.76
N THR A 101 -5.01 -4.26 14.32
CA THR A 101 -5.53 -3.10 15.05
C THR A 101 -7.03 -2.92 14.81
N GLU A 102 -7.82 -2.87 15.89
CA GLU A 102 -9.26 -2.59 15.81
C GLU A 102 -9.53 -1.26 15.10
N GLY A 103 -10.53 -1.26 14.19
CA GLY A 103 -10.86 -0.10 13.35
C GLY A 103 -9.94 0.12 12.13
N LYS A 104 -8.86 -0.65 11.99
CA LYS A 104 -7.90 -0.53 10.87
C LYS A 104 -7.69 -1.81 10.07
N LYS A 105 -8.62 -2.78 10.14
CA LYS A 105 -8.59 -4.07 9.42
C LYS A 105 -8.67 -3.88 7.90
N ALA A 106 -7.64 -3.28 7.31
CA ALA A 106 -7.58 -2.96 5.90
C ALA A 106 -7.63 -4.24 5.08
N LYS A 107 -8.24 -4.18 3.90
CA LYS A 107 -8.27 -5.32 2.99
C LYS A 107 -6.90 -5.48 2.35
N THR A 108 -6.26 -6.60 2.65
CA THR A 108 -4.97 -7.01 2.08
C THR A 108 -5.19 -8.10 1.02
N LEU A 109 -4.29 -8.17 0.04
CA LEU A 109 -4.23 -9.20 -1.00
C LEU A 109 -2.89 -9.93 -0.92
#